data_AF-A0A2L2WLZ0-F1
#
_entry.id   AF-A0A2L2WLZ0-F1
#
_cell.length_a   1.000
_cell.length_b   1.000
_cell.length_c   1.000
_cell.angle_alpha   90.00
_cell.angle_beta   90.00
_cell.angle_gamma   90.00
#
_symmetry.space_group_name_H-M   'P 1'
#
loop_
_entity.id
_entity.type
_entity.pdbx_description
1 polymer ?
#
loop_
_entity_poly.entity_id
_entity_poly.type
_entity_poly.pdbx_seq_one_letter_code
_entity_poly.pdbx_strand_id
1 'polypeptide(L)'
;MILFGNNDAPANYPANAYYPFRQDSTFIYYFGQHRDGLAGVIDIDNDTETLVGNDIDIEDIVWFGSVDSVSDMAAQVGVRHTAPMKSLETICADAMKAGRKLHFLPPYRHDTMIQIMDLTGIPPAR
;
A
#
# COMPACT_ATOMS: atom_id res chain seq x y z
N MET A 1 -3.99 1.21 -11.89
CA MET A 1 -3.16 2.22 -11.20
C MET A 1 -2.84 1.70 -9.81
N ILE A 2 -1.63 1.95 -9.32
CA ILE A 2 -1.20 1.62 -7.96
C ILE A 2 -0.94 2.92 -7.22
N LEU A 3 -1.59 3.08 -6.06
CA LEU A 3 -1.42 4.19 -5.14
C LEU A 3 -0.78 3.62 -3.87
N PHE A 4 0.48 3.96 -3.63
CA PHE A 4 1.18 3.50 -2.43
C PHE A 4 0.82 4.40 -1.24
N GLY A 5 0.48 3.79 -0.11
CA GLY A 5 0.48 4.48 1.17
C GLY A 5 1.92 4.76 1.62
N ASN A 6 2.08 5.78 2.45
CA ASN A 6 3.30 6.03 3.18
C ASN A 6 3.49 4.98 4.26
N ASN A 7 4.75 4.58 4.45
CA ASN A 7 5.17 3.87 5.64
C ASN A 7 5.72 4.84 6.70
N ASP A 8 5.87 4.32 7.91
CA ASP A 8 6.56 5.02 8.97
C ASP A 8 7.98 5.43 8.55
N ALA A 9 8.39 6.63 8.95
CA ALA A 9 9.72 7.17 8.66
C ALA A 9 10.60 7.02 9.91
N PRO A 10 11.61 6.13 9.91
CA PRO A 10 12.53 5.99 11.03
C PRO A 10 13.32 7.27 11.30
N ALA A 11 13.44 7.66 12.57
CA ALA A 11 14.22 8.81 13.03
C ALA A 11 15.68 8.44 13.29
N ASN A 12 15.93 7.38 14.06
CA ASN A 12 17.30 6.93 14.39
C ASN A 12 17.47 5.41 14.49
N TYR A 13 16.39 4.62 14.46
CA TYR A 13 16.39 3.16 14.28
C TYR A 13 15.02 2.70 13.74
N PRO A 14 14.90 1.49 13.14
CA PRO A 14 13.71 1.09 12.37
C PRO A 14 12.37 1.23 13.11
N ALA A 15 12.33 0.88 14.40
CA ALA A 15 11.12 0.95 15.21
C ALA A 15 10.88 2.30 15.92
N ASN A 16 11.74 3.32 15.72
CA ASN A 16 11.49 4.69 16.19
C ASN A 16 11.12 5.59 15.03
N ALA A 17 9.82 5.65 14.75
CA ALA A 17 9.27 6.48 13.69
C ALA A 17 8.94 7.91 14.16
N TYR A 18 8.98 8.87 13.23
CA TYR A 18 8.50 10.23 13.49
C TYR A 18 6.98 10.27 13.74
N TYR A 19 6.56 11.00 14.78
CA TYR A 19 5.15 11.27 15.08
C TYR A 19 4.80 12.76 14.86
N PRO A 20 3.60 13.10 14.33
CA PRO A 20 2.55 12.18 13.92
C PRO A 20 2.84 11.50 12.58
N PHE A 21 2.38 10.25 12.43
CA PHE A 21 2.33 9.57 11.14
C PHE A 21 1.54 10.42 10.14
N ARG A 22 2.06 10.54 8.91
CA ARG A 22 1.41 11.29 7.84
C ARG A 22 1.30 10.43 6.59
N GLN A 23 0.06 10.09 6.27
CA GLN A 23 -0.29 9.33 5.09
C GLN A 23 -0.08 10.14 3.80
N ASP A 24 0.08 9.43 2.67
CA ASP A 24 0.09 10.04 1.34
C ASP A 24 -1.26 10.69 1.03
N SER A 25 -1.23 11.94 0.55
CA SER A 25 -2.45 12.73 0.28
C SER A 25 -3.32 12.13 -0.82
N THR A 26 -2.71 11.46 -1.82
CA THR A 26 -3.49 10.84 -2.89
C THR A 26 -4.07 9.52 -2.42
N PHE A 27 -3.30 8.73 -1.66
CA PHE A 27 -3.80 7.51 -1.04
C PHE A 27 -5.02 7.80 -0.15
N ILE A 28 -4.97 8.77 0.77
CA ILE A 28 -6.13 9.11 1.61
C ILE A 28 -7.32 9.61 0.80
N TYR A 29 -7.08 10.31 -0.32
CA TYR A 29 -8.15 10.83 -1.15
C TYR A 29 -8.99 9.71 -1.77
N TYR A 30 -8.35 8.61 -2.19
CA TYR A 30 -9.02 7.48 -2.84
C TYR A 30 -9.40 6.34 -1.88
N PHE A 31 -8.58 6.07 -0.88
CA PHE A 31 -8.73 4.90 0.00
C PHE A 31 -8.99 5.26 1.46
N GLY A 32 -8.96 6.54 1.87
CA GLY A 32 -9.41 7.01 3.19
C GLY A 32 -8.68 6.44 4.43
N GLN A 33 -7.73 5.53 4.26
CA GLN A 33 -7.12 4.78 5.35
C GLN A 33 -5.81 5.39 5.86
N HIS A 34 -5.64 5.38 7.19
CA HIS A 34 -4.56 6.06 7.90
C HIS A 34 -3.64 5.08 8.64
N ARG A 35 -3.18 4.04 7.94
CA ARG A 35 -2.20 3.06 8.44
C ARG A 35 -1.07 2.89 7.43
N ASP A 36 0.13 2.61 7.93
CA ASP A 36 1.27 2.22 7.12
C ASP A 36 1.07 0.81 6.50
N GLY A 37 1.98 0.42 5.60
CA GLY A 37 1.98 -0.91 5.01
C GLY A 37 0.78 -1.19 4.09
N LEU A 38 0.17 -0.13 3.53
CA LEU A 38 -0.99 -0.23 2.64
C LEU A 38 -0.65 0.21 1.21
N ALA A 39 -1.30 -0.41 0.23
CA ALA A 39 -1.34 0.04 -1.15
C ALA A 39 -2.76 -0.11 -1.70
N GLY A 40 -3.16 0.79 -2.58
CA GLY A 40 -4.43 0.78 -3.27
C GLY A 40 -4.23 0.41 -4.73
N VAL A 41 -4.99 -0.56 -5.23
CA VAL A 41 -4.99 -0.93 -6.64
C VAL A 41 -6.33 -0.57 -7.24
N ILE A 42 -6.33 0.21 -8.31
CA ILE A 42 -7.51 0.54 -9.11
C ILE A 42 -7.32 -0.08 -10.48
N ASP A 43 -8.09 -1.13 -10.78
CA ASP A 43 -8.10 -1.81 -12.08
C ASP A 43 -9.36 -1.41 -12.84
N ILE A 44 -9.22 -0.45 -13.75
CA ILE A 44 -10.33 0.11 -14.53
C ILE A 44 -10.86 -0.90 -15.55
N ASP A 45 -9.98 -1.75 -16.10
CA ASP A 45 -10.39 -2.72 -17.12
C ASP A 45 -11.32 -3.78 -16.55
N ASN A 46 -11.15 -4.10 -15.26
CA ASN A 46 -11.95 -5.09 -14.54
C ASN A 46 -13.00 -4.48 -13.60
N ASP A 47 -13.13 -3.14 -13.54
CA ASP A 47 -14.03 -2.42 -12.64
C ASP A 47 -13.86 -2.82 -11.16
N THR A 48 -12.61 -2.88 -10.70
CA THR A 48 -12.28 -3.32 -9.33
C THR A 48 -11.29 -2.40 -8.63
N GLU A 49 -11.57 -2.10 -7.37
CA GLU A 49 -10.64 -1.51 -6.41
C GLU A 49 -10.26 -2.54 -5.35
N THR A 50 -8.96 -2.62 -5.03
CA THR A 50 -8.43 -3.53 -4.03
C THR A 50 -7.57 -2.78 -3.02
N LEU A 51 -7.88 -2.93 -1.73
CA LEU A 51 -7.00 -2.49 -0.64
C LEU A 51 -6.01 -3.61 -0.32
N VAL A 52 -4.74 -3.33 -0.53
CA VAL A 52 -3.64 -4.29 -0.34
C VAL A 52 -2.90 -3.96 0.95
N GLY A 53 -2.71 -4.96 1.81
CA GLY A 53 -2.04 -4.80 3.10
C GLY A 53 -2.02 -6.11 3.87
N ASN A 54 -1.23 -6.18 4.93
CA ASN A 54 -1.23 -7.34 5.84
C ASN A 54 -2.03 -7.02 7.10
N ASP A 55 -2.68 -8.02 7.68
CA ASP A 55 -3.22 -7.90 9.03
C ASP A 55 -2.07 -7.82 10.05
N ILE A 56 -2.32 -7.10 11.13
CA ILE A 56 -1.38 -6.98 12.24
C ILE A 56 -1.30 -8.33 12.97
N ASP A 57 -0.10 -8.74 13.37
CA ASP A 57 0.10 -10.04 14.02
C ASP A 57 -0.55 -10.06 15.40
N ILE A 58 -0.96 -11.24 15.86
CA ILE A 58 -1.59 -11.45 17.16
C ILE A 58 -0.68 -11.01 18.33
N GLU A 59 0.64 -11.06 18.14
CA GLU A 59 1.61 -10.58 19.13
C GLU A 59 1.57 -9.05 19.29
N ASP A 60 1.28 -8.33 18.21
CA ASP A 60 1.15 -6.87 18.21
C ASP A 60 -0.20 -6.42 18.82
N ILE A 61 -1.26 -7.23 18.66
CA ILE A 61 -2.58 -6.97 19.28
C ILE A 61 -2.48 -6.84 20.80
N VAL A 62 -1.54 -7.54 21.45
CA VAL A 62 -1.29 -7.44 22.90
C VAL A 62 -0.87 -6.03 23.32
N TRP A 63 -0.20 -5.30 22.43
CA TRP A 63 0.35 -3.96 22.71
C TRP A 63 -0.55 -2.83 22.21
N PHE A 64 -1.24 -3.03 21.07
CA PHE A 64 -2.06 -2.00 20.44
C PHE A 64 -3.56 -2.09 20.77
N GLY A 65 -4.01 -3.21 21.34
CA GLY A 65 -5.43 -3.51 21.50
C GLY A 65 -6.04 -4.06 20.20
N SER A 66 -7.37 -4.13 20.14
CA SER A 66 -8.06 -4.56 18.92
C SER A 66 -7.78 -3.58 17.78
N VAL A 67 -7.21 -4.09 16.70
CA VAL A 67 -6.93 -3.35 15.48
C VAL A 67 -7.80 -3.88 14.35
N ASP A 68 -8.27 -2.99 13.49
CA ASP A 68 -9.07 -3.37 12.32
C ASP A 68 -8.24 -4.24 11.38
N SER A 69 -8.85 -5.32 10.87
CA SER A 69 -8.25 -6.07 9.76
C SER A 69 -8.22 -5.21 8.50
N VAL A 70 -7.40 -5.58 7.52
CA VAL A 70 -7.39 -4.93 6.21
C VAL A 70 -8.77 -5.00 5.55
N SER A 71 -9.52 -6.08 5.79
CA SER A 71 -10.90 -6.21 5.31
C SER A 71 -11.85 -5.23 5.98
N ASP A 72 -11.74 -5.04 7.29
CA ASP A 72 -12.56 -4.06 8.02
C ASP A 72 -12.25 -2.64 7.56
N MET A 73 -10.97 -2.32 7.41
CA MET A 73 -10.51 -1.05 6.87
C MET A 73 -11.03 -0.80 5.44
N ALA A 74 -10.97 -1.80 4.56
CA ALA A 74 -11.51 -1.67 3.20
C ALA A 74 -13.02 -1.39 3.22
N ALA A 75 -13.77 -2.09 4.08
CA ALA A 75 -15.21 -1.92 4.21
C ALA A 75 -15.61 -0.51 4.69
N GLN A 76 -14.85 0.10 5.59
CA GLN A 76 -15.08 1.47 6.08
C GLN A 76 -15.09 2.52 4.96
N VAL A 77 -14.39 2.26 3.86
CA VAL A 77 -14.25 3.17 2.71
C VAL A 77 -14.95 2.63 1.45
N GLY A 78 -15.75 1.58 1.59
CA GLY A 78 -16.55 1.01 0.49
C GLY A 78 -15.77 0.15 -0.51
N VAL A 79 -14.51 -0.20 -0.22
CA VAL A 79 -13.69 -1.08 -1.06
C VAL A 79 -14.05 -2.53 -0.76
N ARG A 80 -14.38 -3.31 -1.80
CA ARG A 80 -14.87 -4.69 -1.67
C ARG A 80 -13.77 -5.74 -1.69
N HIS A 81 -12.66 -5.45 -2.35
CA HIS A 81 -11.58 -6.42 -2.52
C HIS A 81 -10.40 -6.07 -1.62
N THR A 82 -9.81 -7.09 -1.03
CA THR A 82 -8.57 -6.99 -0.28
C THR A 82 -7.59 -8.05 -0.72
N ALA A 83 -6.30 -7.79 -0.52
CA ALA A 83 -5.26 -8.76 -0.79
C ALA A 83 -4.06 -8.55 0.16
N PRO A 84 -3.31 -9.61 0.51
CA PRO A 84 -2.09 -9.46 1.28
C PRO A 84 -1.01 -8.73 0.45
N MET A 85 -0.07 -8.04 1.11
CA MET A 85 0.95 -7.24 0.43
C MET A 85 1.78 -8.04 -0.59
N LYS A 86 2.06 -9.32 -0.28
CA LYS A 86 2.75 -10.24 -1.19
C LYS A 86 2.05 -10.44 -2.54
N SER A 87 0.72 -10.28 -2.59
CA SER A 87 -0.05 -10.44 -3.83
C SER A 87 0.15 -9.28 -4.80
N LEU A 88 0.71 -8.15 -4.35
CA LEU A 88 0.96 -6.99 -5.19
C LEU A 88 1.92 -7.33 -6.35
N GLU A 89 2.93 -8.15 -6.10
CA GLU A 89 3.87 -8.64 -7.13
C GLU A 89 3.12 -9.43 -8.22
N THR A 90 2.25 -10.35 -7.81
CA THR A 90 1.43 -11.14 -8.75
C THR A 90 0.49 -10.26 -9.55
N ILE A 91 -0.21 -9.32 -8.90
CA ILE A 91 -1.11 -8.36 -9.56
C ILE A 91 -0.36 -7.55 -10.63
N CYS A 92 0.84 -7.04 -10.29
CA CYS A 92 1.68 -6.29 -11.22
C CYS A 92 2.17 -7.16 -12.39
N ALA A 93 2.67 -8.36 -12.09
CA ALA A 93 3.18 -9.29 -13.09
C ALA A 93 2.09 -9.69 -14.08
N ASP A 94 0.87 -9.96 -13.61
CA ASP A 94 -0.25 -10.35 -14.47
C ASP A 94 -0.72 -9.19 -15.35
N ALA A 95 -0.76 -7.97 -14.81
CA ALA A 95 -1.05 -6.78 -15.61
C ALA A 95 0.01 -6.56 -16.72
N MET A 96 1.30 -6.69 -16.39
CA MET A 96 2.39 -6.56 -17.38
C MET A 96 2.34 -7.66 -18.44
N LYS A 97 2.09 -8.92 -18.05
CA LYS A 97 1.93 -10.05 -19.00
C LYS A 97 0.76 -9.84 -19.95
N ALA A 98 -0.32 -9.22 -19.47
CA ALA A 98 -1.47 -8.83 -20.28
C ALA A 98 -1.20 -7.60 -21.17
N GLY A 99 0.01 -7.05 -21.19
CA GLY A 99 0.37 -5.85 -21.95
C GLY A 99 -0.24 -4.57 -21.40
N ARG A 100 -0.77 -4.60 -20.17
CA ARG A 100 -1.38 -3.43 -19.52
C ARG A 100 -0.29 -2.57 -18.89
N LYS A 101 -0.40 -1.26 -19.09
CA LYS A 101 0.54 -0.30 -18.51
C LYS A 101 0.29 -0.15 -17.02
N LEU A 102 1.33 -0.36 -16.22
CA LEU A 102 1.29 0.00 -14.80
C LEU A 102 1.41 1.51 -14.63
N HIS A 103 0.42 2.11 -13.98
CA HIS A 103 0.39 3.53 -13.63
C HIS A 103 0.63 3.67 -12.13
N PHE A 104 1.55 4.57 -11.75
CA PHE A 104 1.82 4.97 -10.37
C PHE A 104 2.24 6.45 -10.37
N LEU A 105 2.13 7.11 -9.21
CA LEU A 105 2.56 8.49 -9.05
C LEU A 105 4.07 8.58 -8.85
N PRO A 106 4.71 9.72 -9.19
CA PRO A 106 6.12 9.94 -8.86
C PRO A 106 6.36 9.73 -7.35
N PRO A 107 7.19 8.75 -6.95
CA PRO A 107 7.45 8.48 -5.55
C PRO A 107 8.38 9.54 -4.95
N TYR A 108 8.19 9.86 -3.67
CA TYR A 108 9.05 10.77 -2.91
C TYR A 108 9.71 10.11 -1.70
N ARG A 109 9.37 8.84 -1.40
CA ARG A 109 9.99 8.05 -0.34
C ARG A 109 10.82 6.92 -0.92
N HIS A 110 11.97 6.68 -0.30
CA HIS A 110 12.97 5.73 -0.81
C HIS A 110 12.48 4.27 -0.78
N ASP A 111 11.73 3.89 0.25
CA ASP A 111 11.10 2.58 0.37
C ASP A 111 10.08 2.33 -0.74
N THR A 112 9.22 3.31 -1.05
CA THR A 112 8.29 3.23 -2.18
C THR A 112 9.04 3.19 -3.52
N MET A 113 10.12 3.96 -3.68
CA MET A 113 10.98 3.90 -4.89
C MET A 113 11.55 2.50 -5.10
N ILE A 114 12.06 1.87 -4.04
CA ILE A 114 12.60 0.50 -4.09
C ILE A 114 11.47 -0.49 -4.40
N GLN A 115 10.31 -0.38 -3.75
CA GLN A 115 9.17 -1.25 -4.01
C GLN A 115 8.70 -1.15 -5.47
N ILE A 116 8.63 0.05 -6.04
CA ILE A 116 8.29 0.24 -7.46
C ILE A 116 9.34 -0.40 -8.37
N MET A 117 10.63 -0.23 -8.05
CA MET A 117 11.71 -0.86 -8.80
C MET A 117 11.59 -2.39 -8.76
N ASP A 118 11.32 -2.98 -7.60
CA ASP A 118 11.15 -4.43 -7.44
C ASP A 118 9.94 -4.95 -8.23
N LEU A 119 8.84 -4.19 -8.26
CA LEU A 119 7.61 -4.56 -8.98
C LEU A 119 7.71 -4.40 -10.50
N THR A 120 8.52 -3.46 -11.00
CA THR A 120 8.49 -3.02 -12.41
C THR A 120 9.82 -3.18 -13.14
N GLY A 121 10.92 -3.37 -12.43
CA GLY A 121 12.29 -3.32 -12.96
C GLY A 121 12.77 -1.91 -13.34
N ILE A 122 11.97 -0.87 -13.11
CA ILE A 122 12.31 0.52 -13.45
C ILE A 122 13.17 1.12 -12.34
N PRO A 123 14.41 1.55 -12.61
CA PRO A 123 15.25 2.16 -11.59
C PRO A 123 14.67 3.51 -11.13
N PRO A 124 14.83 3.89 -9.85
CA PRO A 124 14.40 5.20 -9.37
C PRO A 124 15.03 6.32 -10.18
N ALA A 125 14.20 7.24 -10.67
CA ALA A 125 14.68 8.48 -11.31
C ALA A 125 15.17 9.47 -10.24
N ARG A 126 16.18 10.27 -10.58
CA ARG A 126 16.72 11.34 -9.73
C ARG A 126 15.77 12.54 -9.63
#